data_AF-A0A845QMR5-F1
#
_entry.id   AF-A0A845QMR5-F1
#
_cell.length_a   1.000
_cell.length_b   1.000
_cell.length_c   1.000
_cell.angle_alpha   90.00
_cell.angle_beta   90.00
_cell.angle_gamma   90.00
#
_symmetry.space_group_name_H-M   'P 1'
#
loop_
_entity.id
_entity.type
_entity.pdbx_description
1 polymer ?
#
loop_
_entity_poly.entity_id
_entity_poly.type
_entity_poly.pdbx_seq_one_letter_code
_entity_poly.pdbx_strand_id
1 'polypeptide(L)' 'MSDSVGVKVMAEKWGYSEATIRKWCREKKITGVDQDAPGSPWRIPKDAKCPRPIKKK' A
#
# COMPACT_ATOMS: atom_id res chain seq x y z
N MET A 1 12.00 -4.44 -14.50
CA MET A 1 11.22 -5.35 -13.65
C MET A 1 10.24 -4.50 -12.87
N SER A 2 8.94 -4.70 -13.06
CA SER A 2 7.91 -3.87 -12.42
C SER A 2 7.56 -4.46 -11.06
N ASP A 3 8.36 -4.15 -10.06
CA ASP A 3 8.20 -4.68 -8.70
C ASP A 3 7.05 -3.98 -7.95
N SER A 4 5.82 -4.23 -8.39
CA SER A 4 4.62 -3.93 -7.59
C SER A 4 4.41 -5.04 -6.57
N VAL A 5 4.37 -4.69 -5.29
CA VAL A 5 4.03 -5.58 -4.18
C VAL A 5 2.56 -5.48 -3.83
N GLY A 6 2.02 -6.57 -3.31
CA GLY A 6 0.67 -6.59 -2.76
C GLY A 6 0.55 -5.85 -1.42
N VAL A 7 -0.68 -5.58 -1.04
CA VAL A 7 -1.04 -4.96 0.26
C VAL A 7 -0.40 -5.66 1.45
N LYS A 8 -0.36 -6.99 1.45
CA LYS A 8 0.16 -7.80 2.56
C LYS A 8 1.64 -7.54 2.82
N VAL A 9 2.47 -7.58 1.77
CA VAL A 9 3.90 -7.28 1.87
C VAL A 9 4.12 -5.84 2.34
N MET A 10 3.30 -4.91 1.87
CA MET A 10 3.41 -3.51 2.29
C MET A 10 2.96 -3.31 3.74
N ALA A 11 2.00 -4.09 4.21
CA ALA A 11 1.52 -4.11 5.60
C ALA A 11 2.64 -4.52 6.56
N GLU A 12 3.37 -5.57 6.20
CA GLU A 12 4.55 -6.02 6.95
C GLU A 12 5.69 -4.99 6.90
N LYS A 13 5.98 -4.43 5.70
CA LYS A 13 7.05 -3.44 5.51
C LYS A 13 6.83 -2.15 6.30
N TRP A 14 5.58 -1.66 6.36
CA TRP A 14 5.26 -0.43 7.07
C TRP A 14 4.77 -0.65 8.50
N GLY A 15 4.51 -1.90 8.91
CA GLY A 15 3.96 -2.23 10.23
C GLY A 15 2.51 -1.78 10.43
N TYR A 16 1.72 -1.67 9.36
CA TYR A 16 0.30 -1.31 9.41
C TYR A 16 -0.58 -2.48 9.02
N SER A 17 -1.86 -2.43 9.41
CA SER A 17 -2.84 -3.41 8.96
C SER A 17 -3.14 -3.27 7.47
N GLU A 18 -3.44 -4.38 6.79
CA GLU A 18 -3.85 -4.37 5.38
C GLU A 18 -5.03 -3.43 5.13
N ALA A 19 -6.00 -3.37 6.05
CA ALA A 19 -7.15 -2.48 5.98
C ALA A 19 -6.72 -0.99 5.95
N THR A 20 -5.69 -0.63 6.72
CA THR A 20 -5.15 0.74 6.73
C THR A 20 -4.51 1.08 5.38
N ILE A 21 -3.73 0.14 4.82
CA ILE A 21 -3.12 0.34 3.51
C ILE A 21 -4.19 0.43 2.42
N ARG A 22 -5.19 -0.46 2.40
CA ARG A 22 -6.33 -0.39 1.48
C ARG A 22 -7.06 0.95 1.59
N LYS A 23 -7.21 1.50 2.80
CA LYS A 23 -7.79 2.82 3.01
C LYS A 23 -6.92 3.91 2.36
N TRP A 24 -5.60 3.88 2.56
CA TRP A 24 -4.70 4.85 1.93
C TRP A 24 -4.64 4.74 0.41
N CYS A 25 -4.73 3.53 -0.12
CA CYS A 25 -4.84 3.27 -1.54
C CYS A 25 -6.12 3.90 -2.11
N ARG A 26 -7.28 3.71 -1.46
CA ARG A 26 -8.56 4.35 -1.84
C ARG A 26 -8.50 5.87 -1.71
N GLU A 27 -7.85 6.38 -0.68
CA GLU A 27 -7.66 7.81 -0.44
C GLU A 27 -6.59 8.44 -1.36
N LYS A 28 -5.99 7.68 -2.29
CA LYS A 28 -4.89 8.13 -3.18
C LYS A 28 -3.72 8.78 -2.43
N LYS A 29 -3.49 8.38 -1.19
CA LYS A 29 -2.37 8.88 -0.37
C LYS A 29 -1.03 8.28 -0.79
N ILE A 30 -1.07 7.12 -1.43
CA ILE A 30 0.12 6.42 -1.92
C ILE A 30 0.18 6.64 -3.43
N THR A 31 1.26 7.25 -3.90
CA THR A 31 1.46 7.53 -5.33
C THR A 31 1.83 6.25 -6.08
N GLY A 32 1.24 6.04 -7.25
CA GLY A 32 1.52 4.89 -8.11
C GLY A 32 0.81 3.60 -7.70
N VAL A 33 -0.20 3.68 -6.81
CA VAL A 33 -1.04 2.54 -6.49
C VAL A 33 -2.11 2.35 -7.55
N ASP A 34 -2.22 1.12 -8.04
CA ASP A 34 -3.23 0.72 -9.01
C ASP A 34 -4.10 -0.41 -8.46
N GLN A 35 -5.38 -0.42 -8.84
CA GLN A 35 -6.30 -1.49 -8.53
C GLN A 35 -7.04 -1.86 -9.82
N ASP A 36 -6.81 -3.10 -10.28
CA ASP A 36 -7.41 -3.61 -11.51
C ASP A 36 -8.95 -3.62 -11.47
N ALA A 37 -9.55 -3.92 -10.30
CA ALA A 37 -11.00 -3.96 -10.12
C ALA A 37 -11.41 -3.86 -8.64
N PRO A 38 -12.64 -3.39 -8.31
CA PRO A 38 -13.17 -3.45 -6.95
C PRO A 38 -13.25 -4.91 -6.48
N GLY A 39 -12.40 -5.29 -5.51
CA GLY A 39 -12.26 -6.65 -5.01
C GLY A 39 -10.95 -7.33 -5.41
N SER A 40 -10.26 -6.81 -6.43
CA SER A 40 -8.93 -7.25 -6.81
C SER A 40 -7.84 -6.71 -5.87
N PRO A 41 -6.71 -7.42 -5.74
CA PRO A 41 -5.58 -6.98 -4.92
C PRO A 41 -5.03 -5.64 -5.42
N TRP A 42 -4.68 -4.75 -4.49
CA TRP A 42 -3.99 -3.51 -4.83
C TRP A 42 -2.55 -3.81 -5.22
N ARG A 43 -2.10 -3.21 -6.31
CA ARG A 43 -0.70 -3.19 -6.73
C ARG A 43 -0.05 -1.92 -6.22
N ILE A 44 0.89 -2.08 -5.31
CA ILE A 44 1.60 -0.97 -4.67
C ILE A 44 3.06 -1.06 -5.10
N PRO A 45 3.65 -0.01 -5.69
CA PRO A 45 5.06 -0.03 -6.06
C PRO A 45 5.92 -0.19 -4.81
N LYS A 46 7.01 -0.97 -4.86
CA LYS A 46 7.95 -1.11 -3.73
C LYS A 46 8.55 0.22 -3.28
N ASP A 47 8.65 1.16 -4.22
CA ASP A 47 9.14 2.54 -4.04
C ASP A 47 8.07 3.51 -3.51
N ALA A 48 6.85 3.03 -3.27
CA ALA A 48 5.80 3.82 -2.65
C ALA A 48 6.30 4.41 -1.31
N LYS A 49 6.26 5.73 -1.20
CA LYS A 49 6.51 6.41 0.07
C LYS A 49 5.30 6.23 0.99
N CYS A 50 5.56 5.82 2.23
CA CYS A 50 4.52 5.68 3.23
C CYS A 50 3.95 7.08 3.55
N PRO A 51 2.63 7.30 3.41
CA PRO A 51 2.02 8.61 3.60
C PRO A 51 1.92 9.02 5.07
N ARG A 52 2.18 8.11 6.01
CA ARG A 52 2.22 8.41 7.44
C ARG A 52 3.58 8.03 8.03
N PRO A 53 4.10 8.79 9.01
CA PRO A 53 5.24 8.35 9.78
C PRO A 53 4.88 7.04 10.46
N ILE A 54 5.66 5.99 10.17
CA ILE A 54 5.58 4.70 10.88
C ILE A 54 5.61 5.06 12.35
N LYS A 55 4.54 4.72 13.08
CA LYS A 55 4.50 4.94 14.53
C LYS A 55 5.53 3.99 15.15
N LYS A 56 6.78 4.45 15.25
CA LYS A 56 7.73 3.89 16.22
C LYS A 56 7.12 4.21 17.58
N LYS A 57 6.58 3.18 18.24
CA LYS A 57 6.18 3.28 19.63
C LYS A 57 7.33 2.76 20.47
#